data_AF-A0A919EPX4-F1
#
_entry.id   AF-A0A919EPX4-F1
#
_cell.length_a   1.000
_cell.length_b   1.000
_cell.length_c   1.000
_cell.angle_alpha   90.00
_cell.angle_beta   90.00
_cell.angle_gamma   90.00
#
_symmetry.space_group_name_H-M   'P 1'
#
loop_
_entity.id
_entity.type
_entity.pdbx_description
1 polymer ?
#
loop_
_entity_poly.entity_id
_entity_poly.type
_entity_poly.pdbx_seq_one_letter_code
_entity_poly.pdbx_strand_id
1 'polypeptide(L)'
;MLVNATPGNVSVELLRSIGEEALADRLLVDVGVGLSDDYTRLSHPNDSLGEQIQAAFPRTPVVKTLCTMDSTAMVDPGALDGPSTVFLSGDDAEAKRTTGRLLADLGWPASSQLDIGGIVTARGQEHFAFLFMGIAGGLGAHTFNIKVVPRKA
;
A
#
# COMPACT_ATOMS: atom_id res chain seq x y z
N MET A 1 -8.91 13.79 0.94
CA MET A 1 -8.14 12.55 0.76
C MET A 1 -7.02 12.85 -0.22
N LEU A 2 -5.82 12.38 0.06
CA LEU A 2 -4.65 12.44 -0.79
C LEU A 2 -4.19 11.01 -1.09
N VAL A 3 -3.63 10.78 -2.27
CA VAL A 3 -2.95 9.51 -2.61
C VAL A 3 -1.47 9.81 -2.77
N ASN A 4 -0.61 9.18 -1.98
CA ASN A 4 0.83 9.21 -2.19
C ASN A 4 1.21 8.13 -3.20
N ALA A 5 1.49 8.56 -4.42
CA ALA A 5 2.02 7.74 -5.52
C ALA A 5 3.39 8.26 -5.98
N THR A 6 4.21 8.72 -5.04
CA THR A 6 5.54 9.26 -5.31
C THR A 6 6.63 8.23 -4.97
N PRO A 7 7.87 8.39 -5.45
CA PRO A 7 8.96 7.50 -5.05
C PRO A 7 9.13 7.51 -3.52
N GLY A 8 9.23 6.31 -2.93
CA GLY A 8 9.16 6.18 -1.47
C GLY A 8 10.32 6.87 -0.74
N ASN A 9 11.49 6.94 -1.36
CA ASN A 9 12.68 7.60 -0.82
C ASN A 9 12.55 9.13 -0.67
N VAL A 10 11.60 9.77 -1.36
CA VAL A 10 11.39 11.23 -1.31
C VAL A 10 10.00 11.62 -0.78
N SER A 11 9.12 10.65 -0.54
CA SER A 11 7.72 10.88 -0.16
C SER A 11 7.57 11.78 1.07
N VAL A 12 8.34 11.53 2.14
CA VAL A 12 8.22 12.31 3.39
C VAL A 12 8.63 13.76 3.19
N GLU A 13 9.74 14.02 2.49
CA GLU A 13 10.22 15.38 2.20
C GLU A 13 9.24 16.14 1.31
N LEU A 14 8.69 15.49 0.29
CA LEU A 14 7.69 16.09 -0.58
C LEU A 14 6.42 16.44 0.20
N LEU A 15 5.91 15.54 1.05
CA LEU A 15 4.74 15.82 1.90
C LEU A 15 5.02 16.99 2.87
N ARG A 16 6.24 17.11 3.38
CA ARG A 16 6.63 18.27 4.21
C ARG A 16 6.58 19.59 3.43
N SER A 17 6.92 19.56 2.13
CA SER A 17 6.83 20.75 1.27
C SER A 17 5.40 21.22 1.03
N ILE A 18 4.40 20.33 1.13
CA ILE A 18 2.97 20.66 1.07
C ILE A 18 2.53 21.35 2.38
N GLY A 19 3.13 20.94 3.50
CA GLY A 19 2.92 21.51 4.84
C GLY A 19 1.94 20.69 5.70
N GLU A 20 2.27 20.53 6.98
CA GLU A 20 1.51 19.70 7.92
C GLU A 20 0.04 20.14 8.06
N GLU A 21 -0.23 21.43 8.11
CA GLU A 21 -1.60 21.96 8.28
C GLU A 21 -2.49 21.66 7.06
N ALA A 22 -1.91 21.62 5.85
CA ALA A 22 -2.67 21.26 4.65
C ALA A 22 -3.06 19.76 4.63
N LEU A 23 -2.26 18.92 5.30
CA LEU A 23 -2.47 17.47 5.41
C LEU A 23 -3.27 17.09 6.66
N ALA A 24 -3.35 17.96 7.66
CA ALA A 24 -4.06 17.69 8.92
C ALA A 24 -5.50 17.22 8.69
N ASP A 25 -5.86 16.14 9.38
CA ASP A 25 -7.16 15.47 9.35
C ASP A 25 -7.58 14.99 7.93
N ARG A 26 -6.65 14.97 6.97
CA ARG A 26 -6.86 14.39 5.64
C ARG A 26 -6.36 12.96 5.63
N LEU A 27 -7.22 12.03 5.21
CA LEU A 27 -6.79 10.68 4.85
C LEU A 27 -5.69 10.74 3.77
N LEU A 28 -4.58 10.07 4.03
CA LEU A 28 -3.51 9.79 3.08
C LEU A 28 -3.48 8.29 2.76
N VAL A 29 -3.77 7.94 1.51
CA VAL A 29 -3.62 6.58 0.99
C VAL A 29 -2.19 6.45 0.46
N ASP A 30 -1.37 5.62 1.09
CA ASP A 30 0.03 5.41 0.70
C ASP A 30 0.18 4.16 -0.17
N VAL A 31 0.66 4.37 -1.40
CA VAL A 31 0.95 3.32 -2.39
C VAL A 31 2.47 3.14 -2.57
N GLY A 32 3.28 4.06 -2.06
CA GLY A 32 4.73 4.07 -2.26
C GLY A 32 5.43 2.86 -1.63
N VAL A 33 6.66 2.58 -2.04
CA VAL A 33 7.56 1.64 -1.35
C VAL A 33 8.93 2.31 -1.26
N GLY A 34 9.54 2.33 -0.08
CA GLY A 34 10.89 2.85 0.08
C GLY A 34 11.93 1.84 -0.38
N LEU A 35 12.39 1.94 -1.63
CA LEU A 35 13.47 1.11 -2.19
C LEU A 35 14.73 1.96 -2.47
N SER A 36 15.90 1.33 -2.42
CA SER A 36 17.14 1.90 -2.94
C SER A 36 17.07 2.07 -4.46
N ASP A 37 17.88 2.97 -5.02
CA ASP A 37 17.86 3.31 -6.45
C ASP A 37 18.19 2.11 -7.36
N ASP A 38 18.91 1.12 -6.84
CA ASP A 38 19.23 -0.15 -7.52
C ASP A 38 18.20 -1.26 -7.25
N TYR A 39 17.14 -0.96 -6.49
CA TYR A 39 16.06 -1.86 -6.09
C TYR A 39 16.49 -3.09 -5.28
N THR A 40 17.71 -3.10 -4.72
CA THR A 40 18.24 -4.26 -3.98
C THR A 40 17.90 -4.26 -2.50
N ARG A 41 17.49 -3.11 -1.94
CA ARG A 41 17.22 -2.94 -0.50
C ARG A 41 16.01 -2.05 -0.26
N LEU A 42 15.32 -2.27 0.85
CA LEU A 42 14.39 -1.30 1.38
C LEU A 42 15.19 -0.14 1.98
N SER A 43 14.75 1.09 1.77
CA SER A 43 15.31 2.28 2.42
C SER A 43 15.14 2.21 3.94
N HIS A 44 14.14 1.46 4.41
CA HIS A 44 13.75 1.35 5.82
C HIS A 44 13.48 -0.12 6.19
N PRO A 45 14.51 -0.97 6.32
CA PRO A 45 14.31 -2.43 6.48
C PRO A 45 13.68 -2.84 7.82
N ASN A 46 13.74 -1.99 8.85
CA ASN A 46 13.16 -2.27 10.17
C ASN A 46 11.92 -1.41 10.48
N ASP A 47 11.42 -0.70 9.47
CA ASP A 47 10.32 0.26 9.55
C ASP A 47 9.56 0.24 8.21
N SER A 48 8.66 1.19 7.97
CA SER A 48 7.98 1.33 6.69
C SER A 48 7.84 2.81 6.32
N LEU A 49 7.70 3.10 5.03
CA LEU A 49 7.32 4.44 4.58
C LEU A 49 6.00 4.88 5.23
N GLY A 50 5.03 3.96 5.34
CA GLY A 50 3.75 4.25 5.99
C GLY A 50 3.90 4.73 7.44
N GLU A 51 4.76 4.07 8.22
CA GLU A 51 5.10 4.49 9.59
C GLU A 51 5.80 5.85 9.63
N GLN A 52 6.74 6.11 8.73
CA GLN A 52 7.45 7.39 8.69
C GLN A 52 6.54 8.55 8.32
N ILE A 53 5.62 8.35 7.36
CA ILE A 53 4.61 9.34 7.03
C ILE A 53 3.70 9.56 8.25
N GLN A 54 3.21 8.49 8.89
CA GLN A 54 2.31 8.62 10.04
C GLN A 54 2.98 9.34 11.22
N ALA A 55 4.26 9.07 11.47
CA ALA A 55 5.05 9.72 12.51
C ALA A 55 5.35 11.19 12.19
N ALA A 56 5.60 11.52 10.92
CA ALA A 56 5.83 12.89 10.47
C ALA A 56 4.55 13.75 10.48
N PHE A 57 3.39 13.13 10.31
CA PHE A 57 2.10 13.80 10.21
C PHE A 57 1.05 13.16 11.14
N PRO A 58 1.14 13.35 12.47
CA PRO A 58 0.33 12.61 13.45
C PRO A 58 -1.19 12.90 13.36
N ARG A 59 -1.59 14.02 12.76
CA ARG A 59 -3.00 14.36 12.49
C ARG A 59 -3.50 13.84 11.14
N THR A 60 -2.65 13.23 10.33
CA THR A 60 -3.00 12.71 9.00
C THR A 60 -3.18 11.20 9.15
N PRO A 61 -4.41 10.65 9.07
CA PRO A 61 -4.58 9.21 9.10
C PRO A 61 -4.03 8.57 7.83
N VAL A 62 -3.03 7.69 7.99
CA VAL A 62 -2.35 6.99 6.88
C VAL A 62 -2.93 5.60 6.71
N VAL A 63 -3.19 5.20 5.46
CA VAL A 63 -3.55 3.83 5.09
C VAL A 63 -2.63 3.34 3.97
N LYS A 64 -1.83 2.32 4.27
CA LYS A 64 -1.01 1.60 3.29
C LYS A 64 -1.87 0.60 2.53
N THR A 65 -1.84 0.66 1.21
CA THR A 65 -2.52 -0.31 0.35
C THR A 65 -1.91 -0.32 -1.05
N LEU A 66 -2.36 -1.25 -1.91
CA LEU A 66 -2.00 -1.40 -3.33
C LEU A 66 -0.51 -1.67 -3.63
N CYS A 67 0.43 -1.39 -2.73
CA CYS A 67 1.88 -1.50 -2.98
C CYS A 67 2.41 -2.92 -3.25
N THR A 68 1.57 -3.96 -3.17
CA THR A 68 1.94 -5.37 -3.37
C THR A 68 1.63 -5.90 -4.79
N MET A 69 1.27 -5.04 -5.74
CA MET A 69 0.89 -5.43 -7.10
C MET A 69 1.33 -4.39 -8.13
N ASP A 70 1.30 -4.77 -9.40
CA ASP A 70 1.50 -3.83 -10.51
C ASP A 70 0.35 -2.83 -10.62
N SER A 71 0.66 -1.63 -11.13
CA SER A 71 -0.30 -0.54 -11.32
C SER A 71 -1.52 -0.90 -12.18
N THR A 72 -1.39 -1.81 -13.16
CA THR A 72 -2.53 -2.24 -13.97
C THR A 72 -3.52 -3.05 -13.15
N ALA A 73 -3.02 -3.91 -12.25
CA ALA A 73 -3.86 -4.68 -11.34
C ALA A 73 -4.54 -3.78 -10.29
N MET A 74 -3.90 -2.67 -9.88
CA MET A 74 -4.48 -1.75 -8.90
C MET A 74 -5.84 -1.18 -9.34
N VAL A 75 -6.00 -0.89 -10.62
CA VAL A 75 -7.17 -0.19 -11.20
C VAL A 75 -8.09 -1.07 -12.03
N ASP A 76 -7.63 -2.27 -12.41
CA ASP A 76 -8.41 -3.28 -13.12
C ASP A 76 -8.09 -4.69 -12.61
N PRO A 77 -8.47 -5.03 -11.37
CA PRO A 77 -8.28 -6.37 -10.82
C PRO A 77 -9.10 -7.44 -11.53
N GLY A 78 -10.11 -7.05 -12.31
CA GLY A 78 -10.96 -7.96 -13.08
C GLY A 78 -10.25 -8.59 -14.29
N ALA A 79 -9.14 -8.01 -14.74
CA ALA A 79 -8.31 -8.57 -15.80
C ALA A 79 -7.46 -9.77 -15.37
N LEU A 80 -7.36 -10.05 -14.07
CA LEU A 80 -6.61 -11.20 -13.54
C LEU A 80 -7.43 -12.50 -13.65
N ASP A 81 -6.72 -13.64 -13.77
CA ASP A 81 -7.33 -14.97 -13.75
C ASP A 81 -7.78 -15.36 -12.33
N GLY A 82 -8.89 -14.74 -11.89
CA GLY A 82 -9.56 -15.00 -10.63
C GLY A 82 -9.30 -13.97 -9.52
N PRO A 83 -9.96 -14.12 -8.36
CA PRO A 83 -9.89 -13.15 -7.28
C PRO A 83 -8.53 -13.20 -6.58
N SER A 84 -7.94 -12.04 -6.33
CA SER A 84 -6.75 -11.85 -5.50
C SER A 84 -7.05 -11.00 -4.27
N THR A 85 -6.05 -10.74 -3.43
CA THR A 85 -6.17 -9.98 -2.19
C THR A 85 -5.49 -8.62 -2.30
N VAL A 86 -6.15 -7.58 -1.81
CA VAL A 86 -5.57 -6.25 -1.55
C VAL A 86 -5.56 -6.01 -0.04
N PHE A 87 -4.44 -5.50 0.46
CA PHE A 87 -4.22 -5.35 1.90
C PHE A 87 -4.45 -3.91 2.35
N LEU A 88 -4.90 -3.73 3.59
CA LEU A 88 -5.00 -2.44 4.26
C LEU A 88 -4.24 -2.48 5.58
N SER A 89 -3.35 -1.51 5.79
CA SER A 89 -2.68 -1.27 7.07
C SER A 89 -2.85 0.19 7.47
N GLY A 90 -3.33 0.45 8.69
CA GLY A 90 -3.54 1.81 9.19
C GLY A 90 -4.24 1.80 10.54
N ASP A 91 -3.97 2.82 11.36
CA ASP A 91 -4.44 2.88 12.75
C ASP A 91 -5.88 3.39 12.85
N ASP A 92 -6.31 4.25 11.92
CA ASP A 92 -7.66 4.81 11.90
C ASP A 92 -8.64 3.90 11.13
N ALA A 93 -9.68 3.42 11.83
CA ALA A 93 -10.68 2.53 11.25
C ALA A 93 -11.58 3.22 10.22
N GLU A 94 -11.87 4.50 10.36
CA GLU A 94 -12.68 5.25 9.40
C GLU A 94 -11.92 5.54 8.11
N ALA A 95 -10.63 5.86 8.22
CA ALA A 95 -9.70 5.98 7.12
C ALA A 95 -9.60 4.67 6.32
N LYS A 96 -9.49 3.52 7.00
CA LYS A 96 -9.51 2.21 6.34
C LYS A 96 -10.84 1.93 5.66
N ARG A 97 -11.99 2.22 6.29
CA ARG A 97 -13.31 2.10 5.64
C ARG A 97 -13.43 2.98 4.41
N THR A 98 -12.92 4.20 4.46
CA THR A 98 -12.94 5.14 3.33
C THR A 98 -12.04 4.66 2.19
N THR A 99 -10.86 4.15 2.52
CA THR A 99 -9.95 3.51 1.56
C THR A 99 -10.59 2.27 0.95
N GLY A 100 -11.31 1.45 1.73
CA GLY A 100 -12.04 0.29 1.22
C GLY A 100 -13.15 0.63 0.22
N ARG A 101 -13.81 1.80 0.36
CA ARG A 101 -14.76 2.30 -0.65
C ARG A 101 -14.05 2.68 -1.95
N LEU A 102 -12.91 3.40 -1.86
CA LEU A 102 -12.08 3.70 -3.02
C LEU A 102 -11.61 2.41 -3.73
N LEU A 103 -11.17 1.41 -2.97
CA LEU A 103 -10.78 0.11 -3.52
C LEU A 103 -11.95 -0.57 -4.24
N ALA A 104 -13.16 -0.51 -3.69
CA ALA A 104 -14.35 -1.05 -4.34
C ALA A 104 -14.67 -0.32 -5.67
N ASP A 105 -14.51 1.01 -5.70
CA ASP A 105 -14.66 1.80 -6.94
C ASP A 105 -13.60 1.43 -8.00
N LEU A 106 -12.42 0.99 -7.56
CA LEU A 106 -11.35 0.44 -8.41
C LEU A 106 -11.54 -1.05 -8.78
N GLY A 107 -12.67 -1.65 -8.41
CA GLY A 107 -12.99 -3.04 -8.75
C GLY A 107 -12.53 -4.09 -7.73
N TRP A 108 -11.97 -3.70 -6.58
CA TRP A 108 -11.61 -4.61 -5.49
C TRP A 108 -12.82 -4.86 -4.58
N PRO A 109 -13.55 -5.99 -4.72
CA PRO A 109 -14.71 -6.25 -3.88
C PRO A 109 -14.31 -6.40 -2.41
N ALA A 110 -15.25 -6.17 -1.49
CA ALA A 110 -15.00 -6.32 -0.05
C ALA A 110 -14.43 -7.71 0.33
N SER A 111 -14.77 -8.77 -0.43
CA SER A 111 -14.22 -10.12 -0.24
C SER A 111 -12.73 -10.27 -0.61
N SER A 112 -12.18 -9.35 -1.39
CA SER A 112 -10.76 -9.26 -1.76
C SER A 112 -9.98 -8.32 -0.84
N GLN A 113 -10.65 -7.51 -0.03
CA GLN A 113 -10.01 -6.57 0.88
C GLN A 113 -9.69 -7.25 2.21
N LEU A 114 -8.42 -7.22 2.61
CA LEU A 114 -7.98 -7.75 3.89
C LEU A 114 -7.32 -6.64 4.73
N ASP A 115 -8.02 -6.21 5.78
CA ASP A 115 -7.43 -5.40 6.84
C ASP A 115 -6.50 -6.26 7.67
N ILE A 116 -5.20 -5.96 7.61
CA ILE A 116 -4.16 -6.71 8.31
C ILE A 116 -3.69 -6.02 9.61
N GLY A 117 -4.28 -4.88 9.99
CA GLY A 117 -4.06 -4.24 11.28
C GLY A 117 -3.63 -2.77 11.22
N GLY A 118 -2.87 -2.36 12.23
CA GLY A 118 -2.33 -0.99 12.36
C GLY A 118 -1.21 -0.69 11.37
N ILE A 119 -0.69 0.55 11.40
CA ILE A 119 0.28 1.04 10.41
C ILE A 119 1.58 0.24 10.38
N VAL A 120 2.00 -0.34 11.50
CA VAL A 120 3.19 -1.22 11.62
C VAL A 120 3.13 -2.42 10.64
N THR A 121 1.93 -2.86 10.26
CA THR A 121 1.77 -3.98 9.30
C THR A 121 2.10 -3.58 7.86
N ALA A 122 2.26 -2.29 7.57
CA ALA A 122 2.76 -1.77 6.30
C ALA A 122 4.17 -2.28 5.97
N ARG A 123 4.99 -2.60 6.99
CA ARG A 123 6.30 -3.24 6.81
C ARG A 123 6.19 -4.49 5.95
N GLY A 124 5.24 -5.37 6.27
CA GLY A 124 5.04 -6.63 5.53
C GLY A 124 4.65 -6.37 4.07
N GLN A 125 3.80 -5.37 3.83
CA GLN A 125 3.42 -4.99 2.47
C GLN A 125 4.61 -4.46 1.67
N GLU A 126 5.46 -3.61 2.27
CA GLU A 126 6.66 -3.10 1.57
C GLU A 126 7.71 -4.20 1.32
N HIS A 127 7.91 -5.09 2.29
CA HIS A 127 8.80 -6.25 2.13
C HIS A 127 8.32 -7.21 1.03
N PHE A 128 7.03 -7.19 0.70
CA PHE A 128 6.49 -7.95 -0.43
C PHE A 128 7.14 -7.57 -1.76
N ALA A 129 7.71 -6.36 -1.91
CA ALA A 129 8.34 -5.92 -3.15
C ALA A 129 9.42 -6.90 -3.67
N PHE A 130 10.20 -7.51 -2.78
CA PHE A 130 11.20 -8.50 -3.18
C PHE A 130 10.58 -9.81 -3.66
N LEU A 131 9.53 -10.26 -2.99
CA LEU A 131 8.78 -11.44 -3.43
C LEU A 131 8.08 -11.17 -4.77
N PHE A 132 7.51 -9.97 -4.94
CA PHE A 132 6.92 -9.51 -6.19
C PHE A 132 7.93 -9.57 -7.34
N MET A 133 9.13 -9.00 -7.17
CA MET A 133 10.17 -9.04 -8.21
C MET A 133 10.61 -10.47 -8.54
N GLY A 134 10.73 -11.35 -7.54
CA GLY A 134 11.05 -12.76 -7.75
C GLY A 134 9.97 -13.49 -8.57
N ILE A 135 8.69 -13.30 -8.23
CA ILE A 135 7.56 -13.87 -8.98
C ILE A 135 7.53 -13.31 -10.40
N ALA A 136 7.69 -11.99 -10.55
CA ALA A 136 7.70 -11.34 -11.85
C ALA A 136 8.78 -11.92 -12.78
N GLY A 137 9.99 -12.12 -12.26
CA GLY A 137 11.09 -12.75 -12.99
C GLY A 137 10.79 -14.21 -13.37
N GLY A 138 10.16 -14.97 -12.48
CA GLY A 138 9.76 -16.36 -12.75
C GLY A 138 8.63 -16.50 -13.78
N LEU A 139 7.68 -15.56 -13.81
CA LEU A 139 6.58 -15.52 -14.76
C LEU A 139 6.96 -14.86 -16.10
N GLY A 140 7.97 -13.99 -16.12
CA GLY A 140 8.25 -13.11 -17.25
C GLY A 140 7.18 -12.02 -17.44
N ALA A 141 6.42 -11.69 -16.41
CA ALA A 141 5.32 -10.72 -16.43
C ALA A 141 5.16 -10.02 -15.08
N HIS A 142 4.74 -8.75 -15.08
CA HIS A 142 4.52 -7.96 -13.87
C HIS A 142 3.06 -7.95 -13.40
N THR A 143 2.12 -8.15 -14.32
CA THR A 143 0.69 -8.16 -13.99
C THR A 143 0.28 -9.53 -13.47
N PHE A 144 0.37 -9.69 -12.16
CA PHE A 144 -0.16 -10.81 -11.39
C PHE A 144 -0.56 -10.30 -10.02
N ASN A 145 -1.24 -11.14 -9.23
CA ASN A 145 -1.44 -10.87 -7.81
C ASN A 145 -1.60 -12.18 -7.02
N ILE A 146 -1.55 -12.10 -5.70
CA ILE A 146 -1.66 -13.23 -4.78
C ILE A 146 -3.01 -13.23 -4.06
N LYS A 147 -3.46 -14.42 -3.65
CA LYS A 147 -4.66 -14.60 -2.85
C LYS A 147 -4.31 -15.20 -1.49
N VAL A 148 -4.78 -14.58 -0.42
CA VAL A 148 -4.75 -15.19 0.92
C VAL A 148 -5.88 -16.23 1.02
N VAL A 149 -5.51 -17.48 1.29
CA VAL A 149 -6.46 -18.60 1.41
C VAL A 149 -6.51 -19.06 2.86
N PRO A 150 -7.55 -18.69 3.64
CA PRO A 150 -7.70 -19.17 5.00
C PRO A 150 -8.11 -20.65 5.02
N ARG A 151 -7.83 -21.33 6.13
CA ARG A 151 -8.34 -22.69 6.39
C ARG A 151 -9.88 -22.66 6.34
N LYS A 152 -10.49 -23.64 5.68
CA LYS A 152 -11.94 -23.84 5.75
C LYS A 152 -12.36 -24.03 7.22
N ALA A 153 -13.35 -23.26 7.66
CA ALA A 153 -13.96 -23.40 8.98
C ALA A 153 -14.53 -24.81 9.18
#